data_AF-A0A2D0KHD2-F1
#
_entry.id   AF-A0A2D0KHD2-F1
#
_cell.length_a   1.000
_cell.length_b   1.000
_cell.length_c   1.000
_cell.angle_alpha   90.00
_cell.angle_beta   90.00
_cell.angle_gamma   90.00
#
_symmetry.space_group_name_H-M   'P 1'
#
loop_
_entity.id
_entity.type
_entity.pdbx_description
1 polymer ?
#
loop_
_entity_poly.entity_id
_entity_poly.type
_entity_poly.pdbx_seq_one_letter_code
_entity_poly.pdbx_strand_id
1 'polypeptide(L)'
;MEKVNICDAKTNLSKIIRKVARTGDPVVIAKNGHALVKVIAYREEKPKCKLGFLKGKGRVPDNFDDMNSAEIVDMFEGKYSLEPNNVISSNASSIN
;
A
#
# COMPACT_ATOMS: atom_id res chain seq x y z
N MET A 1 14.69 -4.73 26.30
CA MET A 1 14.52 -3.30 25.94
C MET A 1 15.70 -2.53 26.50
N GLU A 2 16.59 -2.10 25.63
CA GLU A 2 17.85 -1.44 26.01
C GLU A 2 17.59 0.00 26.45
N LYS A 3 18.18 0.41 27.57
CA LYS A 3 18.10 1.77 28.12
C LYS A 3 19.50 2.39 28.14
N VAL A 4 19.63 3.61 27.65
CA VAL A 4 20.89 4.36 27.57
C VAL A 4 20.71 5.74 28.19
N ASN A 5 21.75 6.25 28.85
CA ASN A 5 21.74 7.61 29.39
C ASN A 5 21.81 8.64 28.24
N ILE A 6 21.23 9.83 28.45
CA ILE A 6 21.26 10.93 27.49
C ILE A 6 22.68 11.35 27.09
N CYS A 7 23.65 11.28 28.01
CA CYS A 7 25.05 11.61 27.70
C CYS A 7 25.66 10.61 26.71
N ASP A 8 25.47 9.32 26.96
CA ASP A 8 25.96 8.25 26.06
C ASP A 8 25.25 8.29 24.71
N ALA A 9 23.95 8.60 24.75
CA ALA A 9 23.13 8.70 23.55
C ALA A 9 23.54 9.88 22.67
N LYS A 10 23.88 11.04 23.24
CA LYS A 10 24.34 12.21 22.47
C LYS A 10 25.63 11.89 21.71
N THR A 11 26.56 11.18 22.34
CA THR A 11 27.85 10.79 21.72
C THR A 11 27.68 9.67 20.69
N ASN A 12 26.82 8.69 20.97
CA ASN A 12 26.67 7.49 20.15
C ASN A 12 25.39 7.46 19.31
N LEU A 13 24.75 8.62 19.07
CA LEU A 13 23.42 8.69 18.48
C LEU A 13 23.36 7.99 17.12
N SER A 14 24.37 8.23 16.26
CA SER A 14 24.47 7.61 14.94
C SER A 14 24.58 6.07 15.00
N LYS A 15 25.19 5.51 16.06
CA LYS A 15 25.27 4.07 16.26
C LYS A 15 23.92 3.50 16.72
N ILE A 16 23.24 4.21 17.63
CA ILE A 16 21.91 3.84 18.11
C ILE A 16 20.91 3.82 16.94
N ILE A 17 20.87 4.88 16.13
CA ILE A 17 19.98 4.96 14.96
C ILE A 17 20.23 3.80 14.00
N ARG A 18 21.49 3.52 13.64
CA ARG A 18 21.82 2.39 12.76
C ARG A 18 21.39 1.04 13.35
N LYS A 19 21.58 0.84 14.65
CA LYS A 19 21.15 -0.39 15.34
C LYS A 19 19.64 -0.54 15.27
N VAL A 20 18.90 0.51 15.63
CA VAL A 20 17.43 0.52 15.63
C VAL A 20 16.89 0.31 14.22
N ALA A 21 17.43 1.01 13.22
CA ALA A 21 17.02 0.85 11.82
C ALA A 21 17.26 -0.57 11.29
N ARG A 22 18.38 -1.20 11.65
CA ARG A 22 18.73 -2.56 11.19
C ARG A 22 17.95 -3.67 11.89
N THR A 23 17.79 -3.57 13.21
CA THR A 23 17.18 -4.62 14.04
C THR A 23 15.67 -4.45 14.18
N GLY A 24 15.18 -3.21 14.12
CA GLY A 24 13.81 -2.87 14.52
C GLY A 24 13.60 -2.79 16.03
N ASP A 25 14.62 -3.13 16.83
CA ASP A 25 14.49 -3.14 18.29
C ASP A 25 14.48 -1.72 18.86
N PRO A 26 13.50 -1.39 19.72
CA PRO A 26 13.43 -0.06 20.30
C PRO A 26 14.48 0.16 21.39
N VAL A 27 15.04 1.36 21.42
CA VAL A 27 15.99 1.81 22.44
C VAL A 27 15.41 3.01 23.19
N VAL A 28 15.51 3.02 24.52
CA VAL A 28 15.05 4.14 25.34
C VAL A 28 16.22 4.97 25.85
N ILE A 29 16.11 6.28 25.66
CA ILE A 29 17.06 7.25 26.21
C ILE A 29 16.46 7.79 27.51
N ALA A 30 17.25 7.76 28.57
CA ALA A 30 16.87 8.15 29.92
C ALA A 30 17.85 9.18 30.49
N LYS A 31 17.40 9.95 31.49
CA LYS A 31 18.26 10.83 32.30
C LYS A 31 17.97 10.55 33.76
N ASN A 32 19.01 10.28 34.55
CA ASN A 32 18.90 9.98 35.99
C ASN A 32 17.87 8.86 36.29
N GLY A 33 17.84 7.80 35.49
CA GLY A 33 16.88 6.69 35.65
C GLY A 33 15.49 6.94 35.09
N HIS A 34 15.14 8.17 34.71
CA HIS A 34 13.85 8.51 34.11
C HIS A 34 13.91 8.40 32.59
N ALA A 35 13.02 7.59 32.01
CA ALA A 35 12.88 7.48 30.55
C ALA A 35 12.36 8.80 29.97
N LEU A 36 13.02 9.30 28.93
CA LEU A 36 12.64 10.57 28.28
C LEU A 36 12.06 10.32 26.89
N VAL A 37 12.76 9.55 26.07
CA VAL A 37 12.36 9.30 24.68
C VAL A 37 12.63 7.85 24.30
N LYS A 38 11.87 7.36 23.32
CA LYS A 38 12.02 6.03 22.73
C LYS A 38 12.37 6.18 21.26
N VAL A 39 13.52 5.66 20.86
CA VAL A 39 13.95 5.58 19.47
C VAL A 39 13.39 4.28 18.90
N ILE A 40 12.60 4.40 17.83
CA ILE A 40 12.01 3.29 17.11
C ILE A 40 12.39 3.38 15.63
N ALA A 41 12.43 2.26 14.94
CA ALA A 41 12.66 2.26 13.51
C ALA A 41 11.48 2.94 12.81
N TYR A 42 11.78 3.91 11.96
CA TYR A 42 10.77 4.46 11.07
C TYR A 42 10.44 3.42 10.00
N ARG A 43 9.14 3.17 9.80
CA ARG A 43 8.63 2.33 8.72
C ARG A 43 7.56 3.15 8.03
N GLU A 44 7.66 3.26 6.72
CA GLU A 44 6.63 3.93 5.91
C GLU A 44 5.30 3.22 6.15
N GLU A 45 4.29 3.97 6.59
CA GLU A 45 2.95 3.44 6.78
C GLU A 45 2.37 3.14 5.40
N LYS A 46 2.46 1.89 4.97
CA LYS A 46 1.71 1.44 3.80
C LYS A 46 0.23 1.67 4.08
N PRO A 47 -0.53 2.22 3.11
CA PRO A 47 -1.97 2.37 3.28
C PRO A 47 -2.54 1.01 3.65
N LYS A 48 -3.15 0.94 4.83
CA LYS A 48 -3.77 -0.30 5.30
C LYS A 48 -4.87 -0.65 4.30
N CYS A 49 -4.71 -1.78 3.60
CA CYS A 49 -5.75 -2.27 2.72
C CYS A 49 -6.99 -2.57 3.58
N LYS A 50 -8.01 -1.72 3.51
CA LYS A 50 -9.23 -1.88 4.29
C LYS A 50 -10.12 -2.90 3.58
N LEU A 51 -10.12 -4.13 4.09
CA LEU A 51 -11.08 -5.15 3.69
C LEU A 51 -12.50 -4.59 3.79
N GLY A 52 -13.29 -4.74 2.73
CA GLY A 52 -14.66 -4.26 2.67
C GLY A 52 -14.83 -2.75 2.37
N PHE A 53 -13.81 -2.05 1.87
CA PHE A 53 -13.95 -0.66 1.42
C PHE A 53 -15.08 -0.47 0.38
N LEU A 54 -15.30 -1.47 -0.49
CA LEU A 54 -16.37 -1.47 -1.49
C LEU A 54 -17.67 -2.16 -1.01
N LYS A 55 -17.77 -2.52 0.27
CA LYS A 55 -18.97 -3.19 0.78
C LYS A 55 -20.20 -2.28 0.60
N GLY A 56 -21.19 -2.76 -0.15
CA GLY A 56 -22.41 -2.01 -0.47
C GLY A 56 -22.26 -0.89 -1.50
N LYS A 57 -21.08 -0.75 -2.15
CA LYS A 57 -20.85 0.22 -3.23
C LYS A 57 -21.16 -0.33 -4.63
N GLY A 58 -21.47 -1.62 -4.73
CA GLY A 58 -21.93 -2.26 -5.96
C GLY A 58 -22.97 -3.32 -5.65
N ARG A 59 -23.85 -3.57 -6.62
CA ARG A 59 -24.77 -4.71 -6.63
C ARG A 59 -24.34 -5.61 -7.77
N VAL A 60 -24.07 -6.87 -7.46
CA VAL A 60 -23.83 -7.89 -8.48
C VAL A 60 -25.21 -8.29 -9.04
N PRO A 61 -25.44 -8.17 -10.36
CA PRO A 61 -26.66 -8.66 -11.00
C PRO A 61 -26.75 -10.19 -10.89
N ASP A 62 -27.97 -10.73 -10.92
CA ASP A 62 -28.19 -12.18 -10.82
C ASP A 62 -27.62 -12.94 -12.05
N ASN A 63 -27.43 -12.24 -13.17
CA ASN A 63 -26.88 -12.76 -14.43
C ASN A 63 -25.40 -12.37 -14.65
N PHE A 64 -24.65 -12.10 -13.58
CA PHE A 64 -23.25 -11.69 -13.68
C PHE A 64 -22.39 -12.68 -14.49
N ASP A 65 -22.64 -13.98 -14.36
CA ASP A 65 -21.90 -15.03 -15.05
C ASP A 65 -22.17 -15.06 -16.57
N ASP A 66 -23.27 -14.47 -17.02
CA ASP A 66 -23.66 -14.43 -18.44
C ASP A 66 -23.17 -13.16 -19.16
N MET A 67 -22.72 -12.17 -18.39
CA MET A 67 -22.27 -10.88 -18.93
C MET A 67 -21.08 -11.09 -19.85
N ASN A 68 -21.17 -10.56 -21.08
CA ASN A 68 -20.14 -10.66 -22.10
C ASN A 68 -19.74 -12.11 -22.46
N SER A 69 -20.60 -13.11 -22.17
CA SER A 69 -20.31 -14.53 -22.41
C SER A 69 -19.85 -14.83 -23.83
N ALA A 70 -20.53 -14.31 -24.85
CA ALA A 70 -20.12 -14.49 -26.26
C ALA A 70 -18.74 -13.91 -26.57
N GLU A 71 -18.47 -12.69 -26.09
CA GLU A 71 -17.19 -11.99 -26.24
C GLU A 71 -16.06 -12.77 -25.54
N ILE A 72 -16.31 -13.27 -24.33
CA ILE A 72 -15.36 -14.09 -23.56
C ILE A 72 -15.10 -15.42 -24.25
N VAL A 73 -16.14 -16.10 -24.75
CA VAL A 73 -16.00 -17.36 -25.50
C VAL A 73 -15.10 -17.16 -26.71
N ASP A 74 -15.32 -16.10 -27.49
CA ASP A 74 -14.47 -15.78 -28.64
C ASP A 74 -13.00 -15.53 -28.22
N MET A 75 -12.73 -15.05 -26.98
CA MET A 75 -11.36 -14.80 -26.48
C MET A 75 -10.63 -16.12 -26.23
N PHE A 76 -11.35 -17.09 -25.66
CA PHE A 76 -10.81 -18.43 -25.43
C PHE A 76 -10.70 -19.25 -26.72
N GLU A 77 -11.59 -19.04 -27.69
CA GLU A 77 -11.56 -19.72 -28.99
C GLU A 77 -10.58 -19.08 -29.99
N GLY A 78 -9.87 -18.01 -29.61
CA GLY A 78 -8.85 -17.37 -30.43
C GLY A 78 -9.41 -16.63 -31.65
N LYS A 79 -10.68 -16.24 -31.62
CA LYS A 79 -11.36 -15.51 -32.71
C LYS A 79 -11.07 -14.01 -32.72
N TYR A 80 -10.26 -13.51 -31.78
CA TYR A 80 -9.78 -12.13 -31.76
C TYR A 80 -8.66 -11.96 -32.77
N SER A 81 -9.02 -11.75 -34.02
CA SER A 81 -8.11 -11.14 -34.99
C SER A 81 -7.99 -9.66 -34.64
N LEU A 82 -6.80 -9.24 -34.18
CA LEU A 82 -6.45 -7.83 -34.06
C LEU A 82 -6.37 -7.21 -35.47
N GLU A 83 -7.50 -6.82 -36.04
CA GLU A 83 -7.48 -5.91 -37.19
C GLU A 83 -7.07 -4.51 -36.68
N PRO A 84 -5.99 -3.91 -37.23
CA PRO A 84 -5.29 -2.79 -36.60
C PRO A 84 -5.99 -1.42 -36.76
N ASN A 85 -7.32 -1.32 -36.74
CA ASN A 85 -8.03 -0.07 -37.07
C ASN A 85 -9.37 0.17 -36.34
N ASN A 86 -9.45 -0.04 -35.02
CA ASN A 86 -10.50 0.64 -34.23
C ASN A 86 -9.90 1.82 -33.48
N VAL A 87 -9.74 2.91 -34.22
CA VAL A 87 -9.59 4.27 -33.71
C VAL A 87 -10.66 4.45 -32.65
N ILE A 88 -10.24 4.76 -31.42
CA ILE A 88 -11.10 5.38 -30.42
C ILE A 88 -11.60 6.66 -31.09
N SER A 89 -12.80 6.59 -31.68
CA SER A 89 -13.58 7.79 -31.99
C SER A 89 -13.77 8.47 -30.66
N SER A 90 -12.93 9.47 -30.42
CA SER A 90 -13.17 10.49 -29.42
C SER A 90 -14.58 11.00 -29.62
N ASN A 91 -15.46 10.73 -28.65
CA ASN A 91 -16.77 11.34 -28.51
C ASN A 91 -16.55 12.82 -28.15
N ALA A 92 -16.00 13.60 -29.08
CA ALA A 92 -16.14 15.03 -29.09
C ALA A 92 -17.55 15.34 -29.61
N SER A 93 -18.32 15.98 -28.74
CA SER A 93 -19.39 16.94 -29.05
C SER A 93 -20.78 16.56 -28.53
N SER A 94 -21.15 17.28 -27.47
CA SER A 94 -22.39 18.07 -27.34
C SER A 94 -23.72 17.38 -27.08
N ILE A 95 -24.15 17.45 -25.81
CA ILE A 95 -25.52 17.70 -25.33
C ILE A 95 -25.39 17.93 -23.80
N ASN A 96 -25.69 19.05 -23.14
CA ASN A 96 -26.36 20.33 -23.41
C ASN A 96 -25.64 21.42 -22.61
#